data_AF-A0A251VKM9-F1
#
_entry.id   AF-A0A251VKM9-F1
#
_cell.length_a   1.000
_cell.length_b   1.000
_cell.length_c   1.000
_cell.angle_alpha   90.00
_cell.angle_beta   90.00
_cell.angle_gamma   90.00
#
_symmetry.space_group_name_H-M   'P 1'
#
loop_
_entity.id
_entity.type
_entity.pdbx_description
1 polymer ?
#
loop_
_entity_poly.entity_id
_entity_poly.type
_entity_poly.pdbx_seq_one_letter_code
_entity_poly.pdbx_strand_id
1 'polypeptide(L)'
;MATQLDPLRTYPYRYRAAVLMDEQKETEAVEELTKAIAFKPELQMLHLRAAFYESMSDYDLALRDCEAALCLDPNHKETLELYNRTLKESAEFYT
;
A
#
# COMPACT_ATOMS: atom_id res chain seq x y z
N MET A 1 12.96 8.08 17.59
CA MET A 1 12.07 8.17 16.40
C MET A 1 10.63 8.38 16.85
N ALA A 2 9.77 9.08 16.10
CA ALA A 2 8.36 9.29 16.49
C ALA A 2 7.60 7.98 16.76
N THR A 3 7.97 6.91 16.05
CA THR A 3 7.44 5.54 16.23
C THR A 3 7.83 4.88 17.55
N GLN A 4 8.89 5.34 18.24
CA GLN A 4 9.27 4.86 19.57
C GLN A 4 8.48 5.54 20.70
N LEU A 5 7.83 6.67 20.41
CA LEU A 5 7.02 7.42 21.37
C LEU A 5 5.56 6.98 21.34
N ASP A 6 5.04 6.64 20.15
CA ASP A 6 3.71 6.04 19.97
C ASP A 6 3.71 5.13 18.72
N PRO A 7 3.84 3.81 18.89
CA PRO A 7 3.85 2.85 17.78
C PRO A 7 2.51 2.76 17.04
N LEU A 8 1.40 3.22 17.64
CA LEU A 8 0.07 3.17 17.03
C LEU A 8 -0.18 4.33 16.07
N ARG A 9 0.70 5.34 16.07
CA ARG A 9 0.61 6.45 15.13
C ARG A 9 1.07 5.98 13.75
N THR A 10 0.14 5.86 12.80
CA THR A 10 0.43 5.36 11.44
C THR A 10 1.09 6.41 10.53
N TYR A 11 0.94 7.71 10.83
CA TYR A 11 1.49 8.82 10.03
C TYR A 11 3.03 8.77 9.82
N PRO A 12 3.86 8.57 10.85
CA PRO A 12 5.32 8.44 10.68
C PRO A 12 5.74 7.31 9.74
N TYR A 13 5.02 6.19 9.72
CA TYR A 13 5.32 5.07 8.83
C TYR A 13 5.02 5.42 7.37
N ARG A 14 3.87 6.05 7.10
CA ARG A 14 3.51 6.54 5.75
C ARG A 14 4.51 7.54 5.21
N TYR A 15 4.87 8.53 6.02
CA TYR A 15 5.80 9.56 5.61
C TYR A 15 7.17 8.96 5.28
N ARG A 16 7.68 8.07 6.13
CA ARG A 16 8.95 7.37 5.87
C ARG A 16 8.88 6.50 4.62
N ALA A 17 7.78 5.76 4.44
CA ALA A 17 7.58 4.92 3.27
C ALA A 17 7.56 5.75 1.98
N ALA A 18 6.88 6.90 1.97
CA ALA A 18 6.88 7.82 0.82
C ALA A 18 8.28 8.36 0.51
N VAL A 19 9.03 8.80 1.53
CA VAL A 19 10.43 9.26 1.35
C VAL A 19 11.32 8.14 0.82
N LEU A 20 11.17 6.91 1.32
CA LEU A 20 11.92 5.75 0.83
C LEU A 20 11.57 5.43 -0.63
N MET A 21 10.30 5.58 -1.02
CA MET A 21 9.87 5.40 -2.41
C MET A 21 10.49 6.46 -3.33
N ASP A 22 10.53 7.72 -2.90
CA ASP A 22 11.21 8.81 -3.63
C ASP A 22 12.73 8.55 -3.76
N GLU A 23 13.33 7.89 -2.77
CA GLU A 23 14.72 7.43 -2.79
C GLU A 23 14.95 6.13 -3.60
N GLN A 24 13.92 5.61 -4.29
CA GLN A 24 13.95 4.32 -5.02
C GLN A 24 14.27 3.11 -4.12
N LYS A 25 14.06 3.23 -2.81
CA LYS A 25 14.18 2.14 -1.83
C LYS A 25 12.83 1.47 -1.62
N GLU A 26 12.34 0.91 -2.71
CA GLU A 26 11.03 0.29 -2.86
C GLU A 26 10.72 -0.78 -1.79
N THR A 27 11.67 -1.70 -1.59
CA THR A 27 11.53 -2.79 -0.61
C THR A 27 11.44 -2.25 0.82
N GLU A 28 12.29 -1.30 1.20
CA GLU A 28 12.28 -0.66 2.52
C GLU A 28 10.98 0.13 2.75
N ALA A 29 10.47 0.80 1.70
CA ALA A 29 9.21 1.53 1.75
C ALA A 29 8.03 0.61 2.09
N VAL A 30 7.95 -0.52 1.39
CA VAL A 30 6.92 -1.56 1.62
C VAL A 30 7.05 -2.19 3.00
N GLU A 31 8.28 -2.45 3.48
CA GLU A 31 8.51 -2.96 4.82
C GLU A 31 8.00 -2.00 5.91
N GLU A 32 8.18 -0.70 5.74
CA GLU A 32 7.67 0.30 6.69
C GLU A 32 6.15 0.30 6.78
N LEU A 33 5.45 0.19 5.64
CA LEU A 33 3.99 0.05 5.63
C LEU A 33 3.57 -1.30 6.23
N THR A 34 4.30 -2.37 5.92
CA THR A 34 4.01 -3.73 6.44
C THR A 34 4.09 -3.79 7.96
N LYS A 35 5.12 -3.17 8.56
CA LYS A 35 5.24 -3.05 10.01
C LYS A 35 4.01 -2.39 10.61
N ALA A 36 3.57 -1.27 10.05
CA ALA A 36 2.43 -0.53 10.57
C ALA A 36 1.09 -1.28 10.38
N ILE A 37 0.87 -1.90 9.21
CA ILE A 37 -0.32 -2.70 8.91
C ILE A 37 -0.43 -3.90 9.86
N ALA A 38 0.69 -4.51 10.25
CA ALA A 38 0.71 -5.62 11.21
C ALA A 38 0.18 -5.24 12.60
N PHE A 39 0.36 -3.97 13.01
CA PHE A 39 -0.21 -3.46 14.28
C PHE A 39 -1.64 -2.98 14.12
N LYS A 40 -1.92 -2.23 13.04
CA LYS A 40 -3.23 -1.66 12.78
C LYS A 40 -3.47 -1.60 11.26
N PRO A 41 -4.25 -2.55 10.69
CA PRO A 41 -4.65 -2.44 9.31
C PRO A 41 -5.62 -1.27 9.16
N GLU A 42 -5.25 -0.29 8.33
CA GLU A 42 -6.06 0.87 8.00
C GLU A 42 -6.20 1.00 6.50
N LEU A 43 -7.36 1.47 6.05
CA LEU A 43 -7.70 1.69 4.65
C LEU A 43 -6.60 2.45 3.89
N GLN A 44 -6.13 3.56 4.46
CA GLN A 44 -5.10 4.41 3.82
C GLN A 44 -3.74 3.72 3.72
N MET A 45 -3.41 2.81 4.64
CA MET A 45 -2.13 2.09 4.63
C MET A 45 -2.13 0.98 3.58
N LEU A 46 -3.23 0.22 3.54
CA LEU A 46 -3.43 -0.82 2.54
C LEU A 46 -3.49 -0.22 1.13
N HIS A 47 -4.24 0.87 0.95
CA HIS A 47 -4.28 1.61 -0.32
C HIS A 47 -2.88 2.10 -0.75
N LEU A 48 -2.11 2.71 0.16
CA LEU A 48 -0.77 3.21 -0.16
C LEU A 48 0.20 2.06 -0.52
N ARG A 49 0.16 0.95 0.21
CA ARG A 49 1.03 -0.20 -0.09
C ARG A 49 0.63 -0.88 -1.40
N ALA A 50 -0.67 -0.93 -1.73
CA ALA A 50 -1.13 -1.37 -3.04
C ALA A 50 -0.58 -0.50 -4.18
N ALA A 51 -0.59 0.83 -4.02
CA ALA A 51 -0.04 1.74 -5.02
C ALA A 51 1.48 1.54 -5.20
N PHE A 52 2.20 1.26 -4.11
CA PHE A 52 3.63 0.94 -4.17
C PHE A 52 3.87 -0.37 -4.94
N TYR A 53 3.14 -1.44 -4.64
CA TYR A 53 3.26 -2.70 -5.37
C TYR A 53 2.91 -2.54 -6.86
N GLU A 54 1.88 -1.75 -7.19
CA GLU A 54 1.52 -1.48 -8.57
C GLU A 54 2.66 -0.76 -9.31
N SER A 55 3.30 0.24 -8.69
CA SER A 55 4.47 0.91 -9.29
C SER A 55 5.68 -0.02 -9.46
N MET A 56 5.78 -1.08 -8.64
CA MET A 56 6.79 -2.13 -8.76
C MET A 56 6.38 -3.24 -9.76
N SER A 57 5.24 -3.10 -10.43
CA SER A 57 4.61 -4.12 -11.28
C SER A 57 4.31 -5.46 -10.57
N ASP A 58 4.23 -5.44 -9.24
CA ASP A 58 3.88 -6.59 -8.41
C ASP A 58 2.35 -6.67 -8.23
N TYR A 59 1.66 -6.87 -9.36
CA TYR A 59 0.21 -6.69 -9.48
C TYR A 59 -0.59 -7.62 -8.56
N ASP A 60 -0.11 -8.84 -8.30
CA ASP A 60 -0.76 -9.79 -7.39
C ASP A 60 -0.85 -9.25 -5.96
N LEU A 61 0.23 -8.63 -5.47
CA LEU A 61 0.28 -8.04 -4.13
C LEU A 61 -0.53 -6.75 -4.08
N ALA A 62 -0.49 -5.94 -5.14
CA ALA A 62 -1.30 -4.73 -5.26
C ALA A 62 -2.81 -5.03 -5.20
N LEU A 63 -3.27 -6.05 -5.94
CA LEU A 63 -4.68 -6.47 -5.93
C LEU A 63 -5.11 -6.97 -4.55
N ARG A 64 -4.28 -7.78 -3.88
CA ARG A 64 -4.56 -8.26 -2.51
C ARG A 64 -4.74 -7.13 -1.51
N ASP A 65 -3.87 -6.12 -1.56
CA ASP A 65 -3.99 -4.96 -0.67
C ASP A 65 -5.19 -4.08 -1.03
N CYS A 66 -5.54 -3.96 -2.31
CA CYS A 66 -6.77 -3.30 -2.74
C CYS A 66 -8.01 -4.02 -2.21
N GLU A 67 -8.07 -5.35 -2.31
CA GLU A 67 -9.17 -6.15 -1.77
C GLU A 67 -9.28 -5.98 -0.25
N ALA A 68 -8.16 -6.03 0.47
CA ALA A 68 -8.14 -5.81 1.92
C ALA A 68 -8.64 -4.40 2.28
N ALA A 69 -8.23 -3.38 1.52
CA ALA A 69 -8.72 -2.01 1.68
C ALA A 69 -10.24 -1.91 1.40
N LEU A 70 -10.74 -2.53 0.33
CA LEU A 70 -12.16 -2.54 -0.01
C LEU A 70 -13.02 -3.36 0.97
N CYS A 71 -12.44 -4.34 1.66
CA CYS A 71 -13.11 -5.00 2.79
C CYS A 71 -13.35 -4.04 3.97
N LEU A 72 -12.50 -3.02 4.16
CA LEU A 72 -12.69 -1.99 5.19
C LEU A 72 -13.66 -0.89 4.74
N ASP A 73 -13.56 -0.47 3.49
CA ASP A 73 -14.50 0.46 2.85
C ASP A 73 -14.79 0.05 1.40
N PRO A 74 -15.91 -0.64 1.15
CA PRO A 74 -16.27 -1.11 -0.19
C PRO A 74 -16.50 0.01 -1.22
N ASN A 75 -16.72 1.25 -0.76
CA ASN A 75 -17.04 2.38 -1.62
C ASN A 75 -15.87 3.37 -1.74
N HIS A 76 -14.66 2.99 -1.29
CA HIS A 76 -13.49 3.84 -1.40
C HIS A 76 -13.08 4.01 -2.88
N LYS A 77 -13.44 5.16 -3.47
CA LYS A 77 -13.29 5.44 -4.90
C LYS A 77 -11.87 5.24 -5.40
N GLU A 78 -10.87 5.80 -4.71
CA GLU A 78 -9.48 5.71 -5.15
C GLU A 78 -8.97 4.27 -5.15
N THR A 79 -9.45 3.43 -4.22
CA THR A 79 -9.04 2.01 -4.15
C THR A 79 -9.73 1.19 -5.24
N LEU A 80 -11.00 1.48 -5.54
CA LEU A 80 -11.70 0.87 -6.68
C LEU A 80 -11.01 1.24 -8.00
N GLU A 81 -10.63 2.51 -8.17
CA GLU A 81 -9.91 2.98 -9.36
C GLU A 81 -8.56 2.28 -9.51
N LEU A 82 -7.78 2.21 -8.42
CA LEU A 82 -6.51 1.47 -8.40
C LEU A 82 -6.71 0.00 -8.73
N TYR A 83 -7.63 -0.69 -8.04
CA TYR A 83 -7.94 -2.11 -8.27
C TYR A 83 -8.28 -2.40 -9.73
N ASN A 84 -9.19 -1.62 -10.33
CA ASN A 84 -9.62 -1.83 -11.71
C ASN A 84 -8.47 -1.61 -12.72
N ARG A 85 -7.62 -0.61 -12.45
CA ARG A 85 -6.45 -0.32 -13.30
C ARG A 85 -5.40 -1.43 -13.19
N THR A 86 -5.02 -1.81 -11.96
CA THR A 86 -4.08 -2.92 -11.69
C THR A 86 -4.57 -4.23 -12.29
N LEU A 87 -5.89 -4.52 -12.20
CA LEU A 87 -6.46 -5.72 -12.80
C LEU A 87 -6.27 -5.75 -14.31
N LYS A 88 -6.47 -4.61 -14.99
CA LYS A 88 -6.25 -4.48 -16.42
C LYS A 88 -4.77 -4.67 -16.80
N GLU A 89 -3.87 -4.00 -16.10
CA GLU A 89 -2.42 -4.11 -16.32
C GLU A 89 -1.91 -5.54 -16.08
N SER A 90 -2.42 -6.21 -15.04
CA SER A 90 -2.08 -7.61 -14.77
C SER A 90 -2.49 -8.53 -15.94
N ALA A 91 -3.68 -8.32 -16.50
CA ALA A 91 -4.17 -9.11 -17.63
C ALA A 91 -3.32 -8.89 -18.90
N GLU A 92 -2.87 -7.65 -19.14
CA GLU A 92 -2.01 -7.29 -20.27
C GLU A 92 -0.58 -7.85 -20.12
N PHE A 93 -0.08 -7.99 -18.88
CA PHE A 93 1.25 -8.54 -18.61
C PHE A 93 1.36 -10.04 -18.91
N TYR A 94 0.26 -10.79 -18.83
CA TYR A 94 0.22 -12.24 -19.07
C TYR A 94 -0.23 -12.62 -20.49
N THR A 95 -0.46 -11.66 -21.38
CA THR A 95 -0.81 -11.88 -22.81
C THR A 95 0.36 -11.59 -23.74
#